data_AF-A0ABD0PNR0-F1
#
_entry.id   AF-A0ABD0PNR0-F1
#
_cell.length_a   1.000
_cell.length_b   1.000
_cell.length_c   1.000
_cell.angle_alpha   90.00
_cell.angle_beta   90.00
_cell.angle_gamma   90.00
#
_symmetry.space_group_name_H-M   'P 1'
#
loop_
_entity.id
_entity.type
_entity.pdbx_description
1 polymer ?
#
loop_
_entity_poly.entity_id
_entity_poly.type
_entity_poly.pdbx_seq_one_letter_code
_entity_poly.pdbx_strand_id
1 'polypeptide(L)' 'MTKGNNVLGKVKLTGIPPAPRGVPRIEITFDIDANGIHNVSAVDKSTGKENKITITNDK' A
#
# COMPACT_ATOMS: atom_id res chain seq x y z
N MET A 1 -6.58 17.57 -0.08
CA MET A 1 -7.05 16.52 -1.00
C MET A 1 -7.36 17.15 -2.33
N THR A 2 -6.84 16.59 -3.42
CA THR A 2 -7.08 17.05 -4.79
C THR A 2 -8.54 16.82 -5.14
N LYS A 3 -9.29 17.88 -5.50
CA LYS A 3 -10.75 17.84 -5.71
C LYS A 3 -11.21 16.88 -6.83
N GLY A 4 -10.29 16.38 -7.66
CA GLY A 4 -10.60 15.49 -8.80
C GLY A 4 -10.26 14.01 -8.61
N ASN A 5 -9.72 13.59 -7.46
CA ASN A 5 -9.28 12.20 -7.29
C ASN A 5 -10.34 11.37 -6.57
N ASN A 6 -10.55 10.13 -7.05
CA ASN A 6 -11.33 9.14 -6.34
C ASN A 6 -10.43 8.32 -5.40
N VAL A 7 -10.82 8.19 -4.13
CA VAL A 7 -10.08 7.37 -3.17
C VAL A 7 -10.54 5.93 -3.30
N LEU A 8 -9.67 5.09 -3.88
CA LEU A 8 -9.98 3.68 -4.13
C LEU A 8 -9.73 2.77 -2.92
N GLY A 9 -8.87 3.18 -1.99
CA GLY A 9 -8.54 2.39 -0.81
C GLY A 9 -7.48 3.03 0.06
N LYS A 10 -7.25 2.45 1.24
CA LYS A 10 -6.18 2.86 2.18
C LYS A 10 -5.47 1.62 2.69
N VAL A 11 -4.17 1.52 2.42
CA VAL A 11 -3.31 0.50 3.03
C VAL A 11 -2.69 1.08 4.29
N LYS A 12 -2.74 0.35 5.42
CA LYS A 12 -2.15 0.78 6.69
C LYS A 12 -1.12 -0.24 7.14
N LEU A 13 0.16 0.13 7.05
CA LEU A 13 1.25 -0.66 7.60
C LEU A 13 1.48 -0.23 9.06
N THR A 14 1.37 -1.16 10.01
CA THR A 14 1.51 -0.88 11.45
C THR A 14 2.68 -1.64 12.06
N GLY A 15 3.13 -1.17 13.23
CA GLY A 15 4.20 -1.82 13.98
C GLY A 15 5.58 -1.68 13.35
N ILE A 16 5.83 -0.56 12.65
CA ILE A 16 7.15 -0.15 12.21
C ILE A 16 7.91 0.37 13.44
N PRO A 17 9.10 -0.16 13.77
CA PRO A 17 9.87 0.30 14.91
C PRO A 17 10.36 1.75 14.69
N PRO A 18 10.54 2.54 15.76
CA PRO A 18 11.14 3.86 15.65
C PRO A 18 12.54 3.77 15.04
N ALA A 19 12.79 4.51 13.97
CA ALA A 19 14.11 4.58 13.35
C ALA A 19 14.39 6.02 12.90
N PRO A 20 15.68 6.40 12.72
CA PRO A 20 16.04 7.70 12.20
C PRO A 20 15.34 7.97 10.85
N ARG A 21 15.03 9.25 10.59
CA ARG A 21 14.41 9.64 9.31
C ARG A 21 15.30 9.20 8.14
N GLY A 22 14.69 8.59 7.13
CA GLY A 22 15.40 8.05 5.97
C GLY A 22 15.88 6.60 6.10
N VAL A 23 15.76 5.98 7.27
CA VAL A 23 16.13 4.56 7.50
C VAL A 23 14.99 3.60 7.18
N PRO A 24 13.72 3.83 7.60
CA PRO A 24 12.62 2.96 7.20
C PRO A 24 12.47 2.90 5.69
N ARG A 25 12.55 1.69 5.13
CA ARG A 25 12.35 1.46 3.70
C ARG A 25 11.07 0.69 3.49
N ILE A 26 10.03 1.40 3.09
CA ILE A 26 8.75 0.81 2.71
C ILE A 26 8.74 0.62 1.19
N GLU A 27 8.52 -0.61 0.75
CA GLU A 27 8.23 -0.93 -0.64
C GLU A 27 6.72 -0.95 -0.83
N ILE A 28 6.25 -0.22 -1.84
CA ILE A 28 4.84 -0.25 -2.25
C ILE A 28 4.78 -0.83 -3.64
N THR A 29 3.99 -1.88 -3.81
CA THR A 29 3.74 -2.52 -5.10
C THR A 29 2.29 -2.31 -5.48
N PHE A 30 2.06 -1.86 -6.72
CA PHE A 30 0.74 -1.71 -7.32
C PHE A 30 0.66 -2.66 -8.50
N ASP A 31 -0.10 -3.73 -8.35
CA ASP A 31 -0.37 -4.70 -9.39
C ASP A 31 -1.78 -4.51 -9.93
N ILE A 32 -1.92 -4.56 -11.25
CA ILE A 32 -3.20 -4.52 -11.94
C ILE A 32 -3.27 -5.79 -12.75
N ASP A 33 -4.27 -6.61 -12.47
CA ASP A 33 -4.47 -7.84 -13.24
C ASP A 33 -5.29 -7.58 -14.52
N ALA A 34 -5.37 -8.59 -15.38
CA ALA A 34 -6.12 -8.51 -16.63
C ALA A 34 -7.64 -8.29 -16.45
N ASN A 35 -8.17 -8.51 -15.24
CA ASN A 35 -9.57 -8.26 -14.88
C ASN A 35 -9.79 -6.81 -14.41
N GLY A 36 -8.71 -6.01 -14.30
CA GLY A 36 -8.76 -4.66 -13.76
C GLY A 36 -8.86 -4.60 -12.24
N ILE A 37 -8.57 -5.70 -11.54
CA ILE A 37 -8.49 -5.71 -10.08
C ILE A 37 -7.12 -5.18 -9.67
N HIS A 38 -7.14 -4.18 -8.79
CA HIS A 38 -5.93 -3.56 -8.27
C HIS A 38 -5.52 -4.25 -6.98
N ASN A 39 -4.31 -4.78 -6.94
CA ASN A 39 -3.67 -5.29 -5.73
C ASN A 39 -2.60 -4.31 -5.28
N VAL A 40 -2.69 -3.83 -4.04
CA VAL A 40 -1.71 -2.91 -3.47
C VAL A 40 -1.10 -3.56 -2.24
N SER A 41 0.21 -3.79 -2.26
CA SER A 41 0.95 -4.29 -1.10
C SER A 41 1.95 -3.26 -0.59
N ALA A 42 2.15 -3.26 0.73
CA ALA A 42 3.10 -2.42 1.42
C ALA A 42 3.96 -3.28 2.33
N VAL A 43 5.28 -3.28 2.10
CA VAL A 43 6.25 -4.10 2.83
C VAL A 43 7.29 -3.20 3.47
N ASP A 44 7.48 -3.32 4.78
CA ASP A 44 8.67 -2.77 5.45
C ASP A 44 9.86 -3.72 5.25
N LYS A 45 10.86 -3.30 4.47
CA LYS A 45 12.03 -4.12 4.16
C LYS A 45 12.89 -4.46 5.38
N SER A 46 12.76 -3.71 6.47
CA SER A 46 13.57 -3.90 7.68
C SER A 46 13.02 -5.05 8.53
N THR A 47 11.69 -5.18 8.59
CA THR A 47 11.01 -6.15 9.43
C THR A 47 10.35 -7.29 8.66
N GLY A 48 10.22 -7.15 7.33
CA GLY A 48 9.47 -8.07 6.49
C GLY A 48 7.95 -7.98 6.69
N LYS A 49 7.46 -7.03 7.50
CA LYS A 49 6.02 -6.85 7.70
C LYS A 49 5.37 -6.37 6.43
N GLU A 50 4.35 -7.10 6.00
CA GLU A 50 3.54 -6.78 4.84
C GLU A 50 2.10 -6.48 5.26
N ASN A 51 1.46 -5.54 4.56
CA ASN A 51 0.02 -5.46 4.51
C ASN A 51 -0.44 -5.22 3.07
N LYS A 52 -1.50 -5.89 2.64
CA LYS A 52 -2.04 -5.79 1.28
C LYS A 52 -3.53 -5.52 1.29
N ILE A 53 -3.98 -4.77 0.29
CA ILE A 53 -5.40 -4.58 -0.01
C ILE A 53 -5.66 -4.96 -1.47
N THR A 54 -6.81 -5.58 -1.70
CA THR A 54 -7.35 -5.79 -3.03
C THR A 54 -8.48 -4.79 -3.21
N ILE A 55 -8.41 -4.04 -4.30
CA ILE A 55 -9.38 -3.01 -4.68
C ILE A 55 -10.09 -3.56 -5.91
N THR A 56 -11.31 -4.03 -5.69
CA THR A 56 -12.27 -4.39 -6.73
C THR A 56 -13.13 -3.18 -7.04
N ASN A 57 -13.43 -2.98 -8.32
CA ASN A 57 -14.43 -2.01 -8.74
C ASN A 57 -15.80 -2.70 -8.65
N ASP A 58 -16.30 -2.92 -7.44
CA ASP A 58 -17.67 -3.37 -7.21
C ASP A 58 -18.59 -2.18 -7.49
N LYS A 59 -18.96 -2.01 -8.75
CA LYS A 59 -19.92 -1.01 -9.19
C LYS A 59 -21.07 -1.66 -9.93
#